data_AF-A0A0Q8Q1J4-F1
#
_entry.id   AF-A0A0Q8Q1J4-F1
#
_cell.length_a   1.000
_cell.length_b   1.000
_cell.length_c   1.000
_cell.angle_alpha   90.00
_cell.angle_beta   90.00
_cell.angle_gamma   90.00
#
_symmetry.space_group_name_H-M   'P 1'
#
loop_
_entity.id
_entity.type
_entity.pdbx_description
1 polymer ?
#
loop_
_entity_poly.entity_id
_entity_poly.type
_entity_poly.pdbx_seq_one_letter_code
_entity_poly.pdbx_strand_id
1 'polypeptide(L)'
;MTGFFRDGNCSCGPQDVGVHAVCAVMTEEFLAHQKAVGNDLSTPHPEWQFPGLHPGDRWCVVAARWLQAHRDGVAAPVVLASTNELSLRLIPLEVLREHAVDVPDDPSALISD
;
A
#
# COMPACT_ATOMS: atom_id res chain seq x y z
N MET A 1 -13.79 1.00 -0.06
CA MET A 1 -13.51 0.76 -1.49
C MET A 1 -12.23 1.49 -1.85
N THR A 2 -11.21 0.78 -2.33
CA THR A 2 -9.87 1.32 -2.65
C THR A 2 -9.56 1.19 -4.15
N GLY A 3 -8.32 1.44 -4.56
CA GLY A 3 -7.85 1.35 -5.95
C GLY A 3 -8.04 2.65 -6.72
N PHE A 4 -7.17 2.90 -7.70
CA PHE A 4 -7.27 4.07 -8.58
C PHE A 4 -8.63 4.10 -9.30
N PHE A 5 -9.07 2.94 -9.82
CA PHE A 5 -10.36 2.79 -10.51
C PHE A 5 -11.56 2.60 -9.57
N ARG A 6 -11.33 2.63 -8.24
CA ARG A 6 -12.37 2.39 -7.22
C ARG A 6 -13.10 1.06 -7.39
N ASP A 7 -12.38 0.02 -7.82
CA ASP A 7 -12.86 -1.35 -8.01
C ASP A 7 -12.55 -2.26 -6.80
N GLY A 8 -11.88 -1.74 -5.77
CA GLY A 8 -11.43 -2.49 -4.61
C GLY A 8 -10.09 -3.19 -4.77
N ASN A 9 -9.44 -3.07 -5.93
CA ASN A 9 -8.17 -3.72 -6.24
C ASN A 9 -7.07 -2.70 -6.52
N CYS A 10 -5.81 -3.08 -6.37
CA CYS A 10 -4.68 -2.24 -6.79
C CYS A 10 -4.42 -2.35 -8.31
N SER A 11 -5.50 -2.36 -9.09
CA SER A 11 -5.45 -2.35 -10.55
C SER A 11 -4.81 -1.05 -11.03
N CYS A 12 -3.77 -1.17 -11.85
CA CYS A 12 -3.11 -0.03 -12.48
C CYS A 12 -3.29 -0.08 -14.01
N GLY A 13 -3.32 1.09 -14.65
CA GLY A 13 -3.41 1.24 -16.10
C GLY A 13 -2.75 2.53 -16.56
N PRO A 14 -2.70 2.82 -17.87
CA PRO A 14 -2.01 4.00 -18.41
C PRO A 14 -2.49 5.35 -17.85
N GLN A 15 -3.74 5.40 -17.33
CA GLN A 15 -4.32 6.59 -16.71
C GLN A 15 -3.81 6.82 -15.27
N ASP A 16 -3.34 5.78 -14.61
CA ASP A 16 -2.82 5.85 -13.24
C ASP A 16 -1.32 6.21 -13.25
N VAL A 17 -1.04 7.49 -13.51
CA VAL A 17 0.33 8.03 -13.51
C VAL A 17 1.00 7.86 -12.14
N GLY A 18 0.20 7.85 -11.06
CA GLY A 18 0.68 7.64 -9.70
C GLY A 18 1.07 6.19 -9.40
N VAL A 19 0.61 5.20 -10.18
CA VAL A 19 0.87 3.78 -9.94
C VAL A 19 0.47 3.36 -8.52
N HIS A 20 -0.84 3.40 -8.24
CA HIS A 20 -1.47 2.94 -7.00
C HIS A 20 -1.44 1.40 -6.90
N ALA A 21 -0.23 0.84 -6.91
CA ALA A 21 0.03 -0.59 -7.08
C ALA A 21 0.28 -1.33 -5.77
N VAL A 22 0.63 -0.66 -4.67
CA VAL A 22 0.97 -1.33 -3.40
C VAL A 22 -0.24 -1.38 -2.50
N CYS A 23 -0.71 -2.58 -2.15
CA CYS A 23 -1.75 -2.76 -1.14
C CYS A 23 -1.11 -2.71 0.25
N ALA A 24 -1.15 -1.54 0.87
CA ALA A 24 -0.56 -1.32 2.18
C ALA A 24 -1.63 -1.38 3.29
N VAL A 25 -1.22 -1.86 4.47
CA VAL A 25 -1.98 -1.78 5.71
C VAL A 25 -1.52 -0.52 6.45
N MET A 26 -2.41 0.45 6.63
CA MET A 26 -2.03 1.73 7.22
C MET A 26 -1.54 1.57 8.67
N THR A 27 -0.46 2.24 9.02
CA THR A 27 -0.01 2.42 10.41
C THR A 27 -0.08 3.90 10.77
N GLU A 28 -0.04 4.22 12.06
CA GLU A 28 -0.04 5.60 12.53
C GLU A 28 1.20 6.35 12.01
N GLU A 29 2.38 5.72 12.06
CA GLU A 29 3.64 6.28 11.61
C GLU A 29 3.65 6.51 10.10
N PHE A 30 3.12 5.56 9.32
CA PHE A 30 3.02 5.72 7.88
C PHE A 30 2.08 6.87 7.52
N LEU A 31 0.90 6.97 8.14
CA LEU A 31 -0.04 8.06 7.88
C LEU A 31 0.53 9.43 8.26
N ALA A 32 1.18 9.52 9.42
CA ALA A 32 1.85 10.74 9.87
C ALA A 32 2.98 11.15 8.90
N HIS A 33 3.79 10.18 8.47
CA HIS A 33 4.84 10.39 7.49
C HIS A 33 4.28 10.87 6.15
N GLN A 34 3.28 10.17 5.59
CA GLN A 34 2.66 10.53 4.31
C GLN A 34 2.12 11.96 4.35
N LYS A 35 1.45 12.35 5.44
CA LYS A 35 0.99 13.72 5.65
C LYS A 35 2.14 14.73 5.69
N ALA A 36 3.22 14.43 6.41
CA ALA A 36 4.39 15.29 6.50
C ALA A 36 5.10 15.51 5.15
N VAL A 37 5.08 14.51 4.25
CA VAL A 37 5.65 14.61 2.89
C VAL A 37 4.66 15.08 1.82
N GLY A 38 3.53 15.67 2.25
CA GLY A 38 2.53 16.29 1.38
C GLY A 38 1.53 15.34 0.72
N ASN A 39 1.37 14.13 1.25
CA ASN A 39 0.41 13.12 0.82
C ASN A 39 -0.57 12.80 1.96
N ASP A 40 -1.48 13.71 2.27
CA ASP A 40 -2.43 13.50 3.37
C ASP A 40 -3.45 12.40 3.02
N LEU A 41 -3.24 11.21 3.60
CA LEU A 41 -4.15 10.07 3.48
C LEU A 41 -5.16 9.98 4.63
N SER A 42 -5.11 10.91 5.59
CA SER A 42 -5.95 10.88 6.80
C SER A 42 -7.19 11.77 6.68
N THR A 43 -7.07 12.89 5.97
CA THR A 43 -8.20 13.84 5.81
C THR A 43 -9.22 13.32 4.79
N PRO A 44 -10.51 13.23 5.14
CA PRO A 44 -11.55 12.82 4.19
C PRO A 44 -11.73 13.85 3.06
N HIS A 45 -11.91 13.34 1.83
CA HIS A 45 -12.26 14.12 0.64
C HIS A 45 -13.50 13.50 -0.03
N PRO A 46 -14.72 13.85 0.42
CA PRO A 46 -15.98 13.32 -0.12
C PRO A 46 -16.14 13.54 -1.63
N GLU A 47 -15.61 14.65 -2.16
CA GLU A 47 -15.59 15.00 -3.58
C GLU A 47 -14.83 13.97 -4.44
N TRP A 48 -13.92 13.18 -3.84
CA TRP A 48 -13.14 12.12 -4.49
C TRP A 48 -13.52 10.72 -4.00
N GLN A 49 -14.64 10.62 -3.26
CA GLN A 49 -15.06 9.40 -2.58
C GLN A 49 -13.92 8.79 -1.73
N PHE A 50 -13.13 9.67 -1.10
CA PHE A 50 -12.02 9.27 -0.26
C PHE A 50 -12.41 9.47 1.21
N PRO A 51 -12.50 8.38 2.01
CA PRO A 51 -13.05 8.46 3.36
C PRO A 51 -12.07 9.07 4.39
N GLY A 52 -10.80 9.23 4.04
CA GLY A 52 -9.72 9.37 5.03
C GLY A 52 -9.42 8.02 5.67
N LEU A 53 -8.13 7.71 5.85
CA LEU A 53 -7.68 6.41 6.33
C LEU A 53 -7.26 6.46 7.79
N HIS A 54 -7.44 5.33 8.46
CA HIS A 54 -7.05 5.08 9.84
C HIS A 54 -6.09 3.89 9.91
N PRO A 55 -5.31 3.74 11.00
CA PRO A 55 -4.51 2.54 11.20
C PRO A 55 -5.34 1.25 11.08
N GLY A 56 -4.80 0.26 10.37
CA GLY A 56 -5.45 -1.00 10.04
C GLY A 56 -6.19 -1.03 8.71
N ASP A 57 -6.52 0.13 8.11
CA ASP A 57 -7.14 0.18 6.79
C ASP A 57 -6.21 -0.39 5.72
N ARG A 58 -6.78 -1.13 4.77
CA ARG A 58 -6.07 -1.56 3.56
C ARG A 58 -6.32 -0.57 2.43
N TRP A 59 -5.26 -0.09 1.81
CA TRP A 59 -5.37 0.88 0.72
C TRP A 59 -4.29 0.71 -0.34
N CYS A 60 -4.69 0.87 -1.60
CA CYS A 60 -3.78 0.94 -2.73
C CYS A 60 -3.09 2.29 -2.76
N VAL A 61 -1.82 2.32 -2.34
CA VAL A 61 -1.00 3.53 -2.30
C VAL A 61 -0.09 3.61 -3.51
N VAL A 62 0.28 4.84 -3.86
CA VAL A 62 1.27 5.13 -4.91
C VAL A 62 2.59 4.46 -4.55
N ALA A 63 3.12 3.62 -5.46
CA ALA A 63 4.35 2.86 -5.23
C ALA A 63 5.55 3.75 -4.86
N ALA A 64 5.70 4.90 -5.52
CA ALA A 64 6.78 5.85 -5.20
C ALA A 64 6.66 6.44 -3.78
N ARG A 65 5.43 6.62 -3.26
CA ARG A 65 5.17 7.15 -1.91
C ARG A 65 5.38 6.09 -0.83
N TRP A 66 5.05 4.84 -1.13
CA TRP A 66 5.40 3.72 -0.26
C TRP A 66 6.93 3.54 -0.20
N LEU A 67 7.63 3.59 -1.35
CA LEU A 67 9.10 3.50 -1.40
C LEU A 67 9.79 4.65 -0.66
N GLN A 68 9.22 5.86 -0.71
CA GLN A 68 9.71 6.98 0.09
C GLN A 68 9.66 6.65 1.58
N ALA A 69 8.50 6.20 2.09
CA ALA A 69 8.36 5.81 3.50
C ALA A 69 9.28 4.65 3.89
N HIS A 70 9.51 3.68 3.00
CA HIS A 70 10.48 2.61 3.23
C HIS A 70 11.89 3.17 3.44
N ARG A 71 12.34 4.07 2.56
CA ARG A 71 13.66 4.72 2.67
C ARG A 71 13.80 5.56 3.95
N ASP A 72 12.69 6.14 4.40
CA ASP A 72 12.61 6.95 5.61
C ASP A 72 12.35 6.10 6.88
N GLY A 73 12.32 4.77 6.76
CA GLY A 73 12.27 3.82 7.88
C GLY A 73 10.88 3.59 8.49
N VAL A 74 9.81 4.01 7.80
CA VAL A 74 8.42 3.97 8.29
C VAL A 74 7.46 3.37 7.26
N ALA A 75 7.92 2.38 6.50
CA ALA A 75 7.07 1.68 5.53
C ALA A 75 5.90 0.96 6.21
N ALA A 76 4.72 1.09 5.59
CA ALA A 76 3.55 0.33 5.98
C ALA A 76 3.69 -1.15 5.58
N PRO A 77 3.15 -2.09 6.37
CA PRO A 77 3.05 -3.49 5.97
C PRO A 77 2.29 -3.67 4.65
N VAL A 78 2.62 -4.73 3.90
CA VAL A 78 2.13 -4.97 2.53
C VAL A 78 1.34 -6.28 2.47
N VAL A 79 0.19 -6.24 1.81
CA VAL A 79 -0.55 -7.43 1.39
C VAL A 79 -0.05 -7.80 -0.01
N LEU A 80 0.92 -8.72 -0.10
CA LEU A 80 1.59 -9.08 -1.34
C LEU A 80 0.62 -9.63 -2.39
N ALA A 81 -0.29 -10.52 -1.98
CA ALA A 81 -1.27 -11.14 -2.87
C ALA A 81 -2.26 -10.12 -3.47
N SER A 82 -2.34 -8.92 -2.89
CA SER A 82 -3.18 -7.80 -3.37
C SER A 82 -2.35 -6.65 -3.98
N THR A 83 -1.04 -6.82 -4.11
CA THR A 83 -0.13 -5.81 -4.68
C THR A 83 0.12 -6.11 -6.16
N ASN A 84 -0.02 -5.09 -6.99
CA ASN A 84 0.13 -5.21 -8.44
C ASN A 84 1.61 -5.29 -8.83
N GLU A 85 1.92 -6.17 -9.78
CA GLU A 85 3.28 -6.40 -10.29
C GLU A 85 3.94 -5.13 -10.86
N LEU A 86 3.16 -4.13 -11.28
CA LEU A 86 3.69 -2.84 -11.74
C LEU A 86 4.47 -2.09 -10.65
N SER A 87 4.23 -2.39 -9.37
CA SER A 87 5.06 -1.90 -8.26
C SER A 87 6.53 -2.30 -8.41
N LEU A 88 6.81 -3.45 -9.05
CA LEU A 88 8.17 -3.99 -9.28
C LEU A 88 9.01 -3.14 -10.23
N ARG A 89 8.40 -2.20 -10.96
CA ARG A 89 9.14 -1.21 -11.75
C ARG A 89 9.90 -0.20 -10.88
N LEU A 90 9.50 -0.07 -9.61
CA LEU A 90 10.07 0.89 -8.66
C LEU A 90 10.65 0.21 -7.41
N ILE A 91 10.03 -0.88 -6.95
CA ILE A 91 10.35 -1.52 -5.67
C ILE A 91 10.74 -2.98 -5.93
N PRO A 92 11.96 -3.43 -5.58
CA PRO A 92 12.33 -4.84 -5.67
C PRO A 92 11.37 -5.73 -4.88
N LEU A 93 11.12 -6.95 -5.38
CA LEU A 93 10.20 -7.88 -4.74
C LEU A 93 10.64 -8.24 -3.31
N GLU A 94 11.95 -8.33 -3.10
CA GLU A 94 12.57 -8.63 -1.81
C GLU A 94 12.19 -7.58 -0.75
N VAL A 95 12.20 -6.29 -1.14
CA VAL A 95 11.80 -5.18 -0.25
C VAL A 95 10.32 -5.28 0.13
N LEU A 96 9.45 -5.64 -0.82
CA LEU A 96 8.03 -5.85 -0.54
C LEU A 96 7.81 -7.06 0.38
N ARG A 97 8.57 -8.14 0.18
CA ARG A 97 8.52 -9.36 1.00
C ARG A 97 8.92 -9.14 2.45
N GLU A 98 9.94 -8.32 2.69
CA GLU A 98 10.35 -7.93 4.05
C GLU A 98 9.22 -7.28 4.87
N HIS A 99 8.21 -6.73 4.20
CA HIS A 99 7.08 -6.04 4.83
C HIS A 99 5.76 -6.80 4.67
N ALA A 100 5.78 -8.04 4.16
CA ALA A 100 4.58 -8.81 3.85
C ALA A 100 3.83 -9.28 5.11
N VAL A 101 2.50 -9.29 5.05
CA VAL A 101 1.62 -9.75 6.16
C VAL A 101 0.64 -10.87 5.80
N ASP A 102 0.64 -11.35 4.56
CA ASP A 102 -0.42 -12.22 4.02
C ASP A 102 0.06 -13.56 3.44
N VAL A 103 1.34 -13.68 3.07
CA VAL A 103 1.90 -14.94 2.54
C VAL A 103 3.12 -15.33 3.38
N PRO A 104 3.06 -16.39 4.19
CA PRO A 104 4.24 -16.91 4.86
C PRO A 104 5.20 -17.52 3.83
N ASP A 105 6.51 -17.44 4.11
CA ASP A 105 7.56 -17.97 3.23
C ASP A 105 7.45 -19.49 3.00
N ASP A 106 6.89 -20.20 3.99
CA ASP A 106 6.60 -21.64 3.91
C ASP A 106 5.09 -21.87 4.05
N PRO A 107 4.42 -22.42 3.02
CA PRO A 107 3.01 -22.81 3.09
C PRO A 107 2.70 -23.80 4.22
N SER A 108 3.68 -24.57 4.70
CA SER A 108 3.48 -25.47 5.85
C SER A 108 3.09 -24.73 7.13
N ALA A 109 3.48 -23.45 7.25
CA ALA A 109 3.08 -22.59 8.37
C ALA A 109 1.57 -22.31 8.41
N LEU A 110 0.85 -22.48 7.28
CA LEU A 110 -0.61 -22.36 7.21
C LEU A 110 -1.35 -23.60 7.71
N ILE A 111 -0.63 -24.71 7.95
CA ILE A 111 -1.16 -26.03 8.32
C ILE A 111 -0.80 -26.40 9.76
N SER A 112 -0.27 -25.45 10.55
CA SER A 112 0.05 -25.69 11.96
C SER A 112 -1.22 -25.48 12.80
N ASP A 113 -1.62 -26.54 13.52
CA ASP A 113 -2.88 -26.74 14.26
C ASP A 113 -3.30 -25.61 15.23
#